data_AF-A0A519QDY8-F1
#
_entry.id   AF-A0A519QDY8-F1
#
_cell.length_a   1.000
_cell.length_b   1.000
_cell.length_c   1.000
_cell.angle_alpha   90.00
_cell.angle_beta   90.00
_cell.angle_gamma   90.00
#
_symmetry.space_group_name_H-M   'P 1'
#
loop_
_entity.id
_entity.type
_entity.pdbx_description
1 polymer ?
#
loop_
_entity_poly.entity_id
_entity_poly.type
_entity_poly.pdbx_seq_one_letter_code
_entity_poly.pdbx_strand_id
1 'polypeptide(L)'
;MDTTPEASFDDLANLAARICGTTMAAVSLVDAERQWFKAEIGLGVRETPRPLSFCAHAMLADDAMVVKDALLDPRFADNALVTGAPHIRFYAGHPLKTPDGVSLGALCVLDEEPRPEGLTELQAMALKTLADQVMTQLELRRALLERDRSQDIARLAMEASAYVGAWDWDIAQNRVVADERFARMYGVDAAAARDGVPIEV
;
A
#
# COMPACT_ATOMS: atom_id res chain seq x y z
N MET A 1 3.36 3.87 -0.44
CA MET A 1 4.29 3.47 -1.50
C MET A 1 5.71 3.84 -1.08
N ASP A 2 6.00 5.01 -0.52
CA ASP A 2 7.37 5.39 -0.16
C ASP A 2 7.74 5.05 1.30
N THR A 3 8.17 3.81 1.56
CA THR A 3 8.66 3.42 2.88
C THR A 3 10.13 3.02 2.85
N THR A 4 10.77 2.98 4.02
CA THR A 4 12.09 2.37 4.17
C THR A 4 12.05 0.90 3.71
N PRO A 5 13.21 0.35 3.27
CA PRO A 5 13.34 -1.07 3.00
C PRO A 5 12.86 -1.89 4.19
N GLU A 6 12.20 -3.00 3.90
CA GLU A 6 11.62 -3.87 4.90
C GLU A 6 12.04 -5.29 4.60
N ALA A 7 12.74 -5.89 5.57
CA ALA A 7 13.36 -7.20 5.44
C ALA A 7 12.38 -8.26 4.92
N SER A 8 11.10 -8.19 5.30
CA SER A 8 10.09 -9.15 4.86
C SER A 8 9.85 -9.14 3.34
N PHE A 9 9.95 -7.98 2.68
CA PHE A 9 9.81 -7.88 1.22
C PHE A 9 11.13 -8.21 0.52
N ASP A 10 12.26 -7.82 1.12
CA ASP A 10 13.60 -8.15 0.61
C ASP A 10 13.82 -9.68 0.61
N ASP A 11 13.38 -10.38 1.65
CA ASP A 11 13.42 -11.84 1.75
C ASP A 11 12.58 -12.51 0.65
N LEU A 12 11.39 -11.97 0.34
CA LEU A 12 10.52 -12.50 -0.72
C LEU A 12 11.14 -12.27 -2.12
N ALA A 13 11.71 -11.10 -2.37
CA ALA A 13 12.42 -10.82 -3.63
C ALA A 13 13.65 -11.72 -3.79
N ASN A 14 14.46 -11.87 -2.73
CA ASN A 14 15.63 -12.74 -2.72
C ASN A 14 15.24 -14.22 -2.94
N LEU A 15 14.17 -14.68 -2.28
CA LEU A 15 13.69 -16.04 -2.47
C LEU A 15 13.19 -16.28 -3.91
N ALA A 16 12.49 -15.30 -4.50
CA ALA A 16 12.07 -15.35 -5.89
C ALA A 16 13.28 -15.48 -6.85
N ALA A 17 14.30 -14.64 -6.67
CA ALA A 17 15.54 -14.71 -7.44
C ALA A 17 16.20 -16.09 -7.33
N ARG A 18 16.33 -16.62 -6.10
CA ARG A 18 16.97 -17.91 -5.85
C ARG A 18 16.22 -19.10 -6.44
N ILE A 19 14.89 -19.14 -6.30
CA ILE A 19 14.07 -20.22 -6.87
C ILE A 19 14.09 -20.18 -8.39
N CYS A 20 13.99 -18.97 -8.96
CA CYS A 20 14.04 -18.78 -10.41
C CYS A 20 15.47 -18.91 -10.94
N GLY A 21 16.49 -18.86 -10.08
CA GLY A 21 17.90 -18.88 -10.46
C GLY A 21 18.31 -17.64 -11.26
N THR A 22 17.70 -16.48 -11.01
CA THR A 22 17.97 -15.21 -11.71
C THR A 22 18.90 -14.32 -10.89
N THR A 23 19.57 -13.38 -11.55
CA THR A 23 20.46 -12.39 -10.91
C THR A 23 19.69 -11.23 -10.26
N MET A 24 18.47 -10.95 -10.74
CA MET A 24 17.65 -9.85 -10.25
C MET A 24 16.24 -10.30 -9.86
N ALA A 25 15.67 -9.60 -8.89
CA ALA A 25 14.27 -9.68 -8.53
C ALA A 25 13.77 -8.39 -7.87
N ALA A 26 12.47 -8.13 -7.96
CA ALA A 26 11.88 -6.97 -7.32
C ALA A 26 10.42 -7.19 -6.94
N VAL A 27 10.03 -6.59 -5.81
CA VAL A 27 8.63 -6.29 -5.51
C VAL A 27 8.36 -4.88 -6.04
N SER A 28 7.70 -4.80 -7.18
CA SER A 28 7.46 -3.55 -7.91
C SER A 28 6.03 -3.08 -7.68
N LEU A 29 5.85 -1.82 -7.28
CA LEU A 29 4.57 -1.13 -7.18
C LEU A 29 4.53 -0.02 -8.24
N VAL A 30 3.46 0.07 -9.01
CA VAL A 30 3.37 1.02 -10.13
C VAL A 30 2.29 2.06 -9.84
N ASP A 31 2.66 3.33 -9.92
CA ASP A 31 1.74 4.46 -9.84
C ASP A 31 1.58 5.13 -11.22
N ALA A 32 0.93 6.30 -11.29
CA ALA A 32 0.64 6.98 -12.55
C ALA A 32 1.90 7.37 -13.35
N GLU A 33 3.00 7.70 -12.68
CA GLU A 33 4.18 8.30 -13.30
C GLU A 33 5.41 7.39 -13.27
N ARG A 34 5.49 6.52 -12.25
CA ARG A 34 6.68 5.73 -11.97
C ARG A 34 6.36 4.31 -11.50
N GLN A 35 7.41 3.51 -11.56
CA GLN A 35 7.53 2.22 -10.91
C GLN A 35 8.45 2.37 -9.71
N TRP A 36 7.97 2.03 -8.53
CA TRP A 36 8.73 2.07 -7.29
C TRP A 36 9.00 0.66 -6.76
N PHE A 37 10.24 0.40 -6.34
CA PHE A 37 10.65 -0.90 -5.84
C PHE A 37 10.55 -0.96 -4.32
N LYS A 38 9.59 -1.76 -3.83
CA LYS A 38 9.40 -2.08 -2.42
C LYS A 38 10.55 -2.91 -1.86
N ALA A 39 11.05 -3.79 -2.70
CA ALA A 39 12.25 -4.57 -2.52
C ALA A 39 12.89 -4.72 -3.90
N GLU A 40 14.22 -4.67 -3.95
CA GLU A 40 14.99 -4.93 -5.17
C GLU A 40 16.26 -5.69 -4.81
N ILE A 41 16.63 -6.63 -5.69
CA ILE A 41 17.88 -7.36 -5.64
C ILE A 41 18.51 -7.20 -7.02
N GLY A 42 19.74 -6.67 -7.05
CA GLY A 42 20.58 -6.59 -8.25
C GLY A 42 20.23 -5.47 -9.25
N LEU A 43 19.13 -4.73 -9.07
CA LEU A 43 18.76 -3.64 -9.97
C LEU A 43 19.53 -2.35 -9.66
N GLY A 44 19.90 -2.13 -8.40
CA GLY A 44 20.72 -0.98 -7.98
C GLY A 44 20.03 0.37 -8.07
N VAL A 45 18.72 0.38 -8.36
CA VAL A 45 17.87 1.57 -8.41
C VAL A 45 16.60 1.29 -7.62
N ARG A 46 16.00 2.34 -7.04
CA ARG A 46 14.78 2.23 -6.22
C ARG A 46 13.50 2.57 -6.96
N GLU A 47 13.61 3.19 -8.13
CA GLU A 47 12.47 3.49 -8.98
C GLU A 47 12.92 3.64 -10.43
N THR A 48 11.96 3.48 -11.35
CA THR A 48 12.12 3.78 -12.77
C THR A 48 10.89 4.52 -13.30
N PRO A 49 11.03 5.33 -14.37
CA PRO A 49 9.87 5.90 -15.06
C PRO A 49 8.91 4.80 -15.54
N ARG A 50 7.60 5.01 -15.40
CA ARG A 50 6.58 4.03 -15.81
C ARG A 50 6.70 3.58 -17.27
N PRO A 51 7.05 4.43 -18.26
CA PRO A 51 7.21 3.99 -19.64
C PRO A 51 8.30 2.92 -19.84
N LEU A 52 9.28 2.83 -18.93
CA LEU A 52 10.34 1.82 -18.98
C LEU A 52 9.96 0.52 -18.26
N SER A 53 8.80 0.46 -17.61
CA SER A 53 8.42 -0.61 -16.69
C SER A 53 7.87 -1.84 -17.41
N PHE A 54 8.55 -2.98 -17.20
CA PHE A 54 8.00 -4.30 -17.51
C PHE A 54 6.79 -4.63 -16.62
N CYS A 55 6.82 -4.24 -15.34
CA CYS A 55 5.76 -4.54 -14.39
C CYS A 55 4.45 -3.81 -14.73
N ALA A 56 4.51 -2.62 -15.32
CA ALA A 56 3.35 -1.88 -15.82
C ALA A 56 2.60 -2.65 -16.92
N HIS A 57 3.31 -3.51 -17.66
CA HIS A 57 2.70 -4.43 -18.63
C HIS A 57 2.23 -5.72 -17.93
N ALA A 58 3.06 -6.29 -17.06
CA ALA A 58 2.73 -7.52 -16.34
C ALA A 58 1.45 -7.40 -15.50
N MET A 59 1.24 -6.24 -14.88
CA MET A 59 0.09 -6.00 -14.01
C MET A 59 -1.27 -6.01 -14.72
N LEU A 60 -1.28 -5.91 -16.05
CA LEU A 60 -2.50 -5.94 -16.87
C LEU A 60 -2.94 -7.37 -17.19
N ALA A 61 -2.08 -8.37 -16.99
CA ALA A 61 -2.41 -9.77 -17.20
C ALA A 61 -3.10 -10.39 -15.97
N ASP A 62 -3.77 -11.53 -16.18
CA ASP A 62 -4.33 -12.34 -15.09
C ASP A 62 -3.32 -13.32 -14.49
N ASP A 63 -2.34 -13.73 -15.28
CA ASP A 63 -1.29 -14.67 -14.91
C ASP A 63 0.09 -14.05 -15.15
N ALA A 64 1.14 -14.78 -14.81
CA ALA A 64 2.51 -14.35 -14.99
C ALA A 64 2.81 -13.99 -16.45
N MET A 65 3.39 -12.81 -16.64
CA MET A 65 3.98 -12.41 -17.92
C MET A 65 5.41 -12.92 -17.99
N VAL A 66 5.73 -13.70 -19.02
CA VAL A 66 7.09 -14.21 -19.27
C VAL A 66 7.61 -13.66 -20.60
N VAL A 67 8.77 -13.00 -20.55
CA VAL A 67 9.54 -12.52 -21.69
C VAL A 67 10.84 -13.30 -21.71
N LYS A 68 10.97 -14.18 -22.71
CA LYS A 68 12.11 -15.09 -22.84
C LYS A 68 13.38 -14.38 -23.30
N ASP A 69 13.23 -13.42 -24.20
CA ASP A 69 14.28 -12.49 -24.63
C ASP A 69 13.64 -11.13 -24.98
N ALA A 70 13.98 -10.10 -24.21
CA ALA A 70 13.43 -8.76 -24.34
C ALA A 70 13.90 -8.05 -25.62
N LEU A 71 15.01 -8.46 -26.24
CA LEU A 71 15.42 -7.94 -27.55
C LEU A 71 14.51 -8.42 -28.68
N LEU A 72 13.85 -9.56 -28.49
CA LEU A 72 12.95 -10.16 -29.48
C LEU A 72 11.48 -9.81 -29.22
N ASP A 73 11.18 -9.18 -28.08
CA ASP A 73 9.83 -8.78 -27.72
C ASP A 73 9.55 -7.36 -28.21
N PRO A 74 8.59 -7.14 -29.14
CA PRO A 74 8.30 -5.81 -29.68
C PRO A 74 7.88 -4.78 -28.63
N ARG A 75 7.43 -5.21 -27.45
CA ARG A 75 7.06 -4.31 -26.34
C ARG A 75 8.28 -3.72 -25.64
N PHE A 76 9.43 -4.38 -25.73
CA PHE A 76 10.61 -4.08 -24.91
C PHE A 76 11.91 -3.94 -25.70
N ALA A 77 11.96 -4.30 -26.98
CA ALA A 77 13.18 -4.29 -27.78
C ALA A 77 13.90 -2.93 -27.78
N ASP A 78 13.15 -1.83 -27.80
CA ASP A 78 13.67 -0.46 -27.77
C ASP A 78 13.75 0.15 -26.35
N ASN A 79 13.44 -0.63 -25.31
CA ASN A 79 13.44 -0.15 -23.93
C ASN A 79 14.87 0.15 -23.46
N ALA A 80 15.08 1.29 -22.81
CA ALA A 80 16.40 1.71 -22.31
C ALA A 80 17.05 0.70 -21.34
N LEU A 81 16.26 -0.08 -20.59
CA LEU A 81 16.76 -1.13 -19.70
C LEU A 81 17.20 -2.41 -20.45
N VAL A 82 16.84 -2.52 -21.73
CA VAL A 82 17.20 -3.63 -22.63
C VAL A 82 18.39 -3.22 -23.50
N THR A 83 18.33 -2.05 -24.14
CA THR A 83 19.38 -1.55 -25.03
C THR A 83 20.58 -0.98 -24.27
N GLY A 84 20.35 -0.38 -23.11
CA GLY A 84 21.37 0.09 -22.17
C GLY A 84 21.43 -0.76 -20.91
N ALA A 85 22.28 -0.36 -19.96
CA ALA A 85 22.37 -1.04 -18.66
C ALA A 85 20.99 -1.09 -17.96
N PRO A 86 20.61 -2.21 -17.33
CA PRO A 86 21.44 -3.39 -17.06
C PRO A 86 21.40 -4.46 -18.16
N HIS A 87 20.92 -4.16 -19.37
CA HIS A 87 20.82 -5.08 -20.49
C HIS A 87 19.88 -6.28 -20.23
N ILE A 88 18.71 -6.01 -19.67
CA ILE A 88 17.69 -7.03 -19.38
C ILE A 88 17.39 -7.84 -20.64
N ARG A 89 17.42 -9.17 -20.52
CA ARG A 89 17.02 -10.12 -21.56
C ARG A 89 15.84 -10.96 -21.10
N PHE A 90 15.89 -11.49 -19.89
CA PHE A 90 14.80 -12.27 -19.34
C PHE A 90 13.97 -11.46 -18.36
N TYR A 91 12.65 -11.63 -18.42
CA TYR A 91 11.71 -11.12 -17.42
C TYR A 91 10.63 -12.16 -17.16
N ALA A 92 10.31 -12.40 -15.90
CA ALA A 92 9.05 -13.02 -15.52
C ALA A 92 8.44 -12.28 -14.33
N GLY A 93 7.15 -11.95 -14.41
CA GLY A 93 6.48 -11.19 -13.37
C GLY A 93 5.06 -11.66 -13.15
N HIS A 94 4.69 -11.90 -11.90
CA HIS A 94 3.33 -12.21 -11.51
C HIS A 94 2.65 -10.95 -10.96
N PRO A 95 1.43 -10.61 -11.41
CA PRO A 95 0.73 -9.42 -10.96
C PRO A 95 0.43 -9.47 -9.45
N LEU A 96 0.51 -8.31 -8.80
CA LEU A 96 0.11 -8.10 -7.41
C LEU A 96 -1.31 -7.53 -7.40
N LYS A 97 -2.32 -8.39 -7.25
CA LYS A 97 -3.74 -8.01 -7.30
C LYS A 97 -4.37 -8.02 -5.91
N THR A 98 -5.13 -6.98 -5.58
CA THR A 98 -6.00 -6.98 -4.40
C THR A 98 -7.14 -7.98 -4.56
N PRO A 99 -7.83 -8.39 -3.48
CA PRO A 99 -9.05 -9.20 -3.56
C PRO A 99 -10.14 -8.59 -4.45
N ASP A 100 -10.18 -7.26 -4.55
CA ASP A 100 -11.12 -6.52 -5.40
C ASP A 100 -10.68 -6.44 -6.88
N GLY A 101 -9.58 -7.12 -7.24
CA GLY A 101 -9.05 -7.18 -8.60
C GLY A 101 -8.20 -5.98 -9.01
N VAL A 102 -7.83 -5.10 -8.09
CA VAL A 102 -6.98 -3.93 -8.39
C VAL A 102 -5.52 -4.37 -8.48
N SER A 103 -4.88 -4.15 -9.62
CA SER A 103 -3.46 -4.42 -9.78
C SER A 103 -2.61 -3.27 -9.22
N LEU A 104 -1.75 -3.58 -8.24
CA LEU A 104 -0.85 -2.63 -7.60
C LEU A 104 0.56 -2.64 -8.22
N GLY A 105 0.93 -3.73 -8.88
CA GLY A 105 2.31 -3.97 -9.27
C GLY A 105 2.57 -5.38 -9.78
N ALA A 106 3.82 -5.84 -9.63
CA ALA A 106 4.23 -7.22 -9.87
C ALA A 106 5.37 -7.63 -8.94
N LEU A 107 5.39 -8.90 -8.53
CA LEU A 107 6.63 -9.56 -8.09
C LEU A 107 7.29 -10.12 -9.34
N CYS A 108 8.53 -9.68 -9.62
CA CYS A 108 9.22 -10.06 -10.83
C CYS A 108 10.66 -10.51 -10.59
N VAL A 109 11.14 -11.33 -11.51
CA VAL A 109 12.53 -11.79 -11.62
C VAL A 109 13.06 -11.41 -13.00
N LEU A 110 14.33 -11.00 -13.07
CA LEU A 110 14.95 -10.53 -14.30
C LEU A 110 16.36 -11.09 -14.43
N ASP A 111 16.84 -11.20 -15.67
CA ASP A 111 18.19 -11.65 -15.95
C ASP A 111 18.79 -10.95 -17.17
N GLU A 112 20.12 -10.86 -17.20
CA GLU A 112 20.90 -10.34 -18.34
C GLU A 112 21.04 -11.37 -19.47
N GLU A 113 20.76 -12.64 -19.18
CA GLU A 113 20.76 -13.72 -20.18
C GLU A 113 19.33 -14.11 -20.58
N PRO A 114 19.08 -14.39 -21.88
CA PRO A 114 17.78 -14.87 -22.33
C PRO A 114 17.52 -16.28 -21.80
N ARG A 115 16.23 -16.62 -21.64
CA ARG A 115 15.79 -17.96 -21.22
C ARG A 115 14.79 -18.53 -22.22
N PRO A 116 15.25 -19.27 -23.25
CA PRO A 116 14.39 -19.83 -24.28
C PRO A 116 13.28 -20.74 -23.74
N GLU A 117 13.54 -21.45 -22.64
CA GLU A 117 12.55 -22.33 -22.00
C GLU A 117 11.61 -21.59 -21.04
N GLY A 118 11.90 -20.34 -20.69
CA GLY A 118 11.12 -19.56 -19.74
C GLY A 118 11.22 -20.11 -18.31
N LEU A 119 10.10 -20.09 -17.59
CA LEU A 119 9.99 -20.65 -16.25
C LEU A 119 9.57 -22.12 -16.31
N THR A 120 10.14 -22.95 -15.43
CA THR A 120 9.56 -24.26 -15.11
C THR A 120 8.24 -24.12 -14.37
N GLU A 121 7.41 -25.16 -14.35
CA GLU A 121 6.14 -25.17 -13.60
C GLU A 121 6.34 -24.86 -12.11
N LEU A 122 7.38 -25.43 -11.50
CA LEU A 122 7.75 -25.16 -10.10
C LEU A 122 8.10 -23.69 -9.88
N GLN A 123 8.85 -23.08 -10.80
CA GLN A 123 9.23 -21.66 -10.70
C GLN A 123 8.03 -20.74 -10.90
N ALA A 124 7.15 -21.03 -11.85
CA ALA A 124 5.92 -20.27 -12.06
C ALA A 124 4.99 -20.35 -10.84
N MET A 125 4.79 -21.55 -10.29
CA MET A 125 4.01 -21.77 -9.06
C MET A 125 4.64 -21.03 -7.86
N ALA A 126 5.96 -21.09 -7.72
CA ALA A 126 6.66 -20.39 -6.64
C ALA A 126 6.52 -18.87 -6.77
N LEU A 127 6.71 -18.32 -7.98
CA LEU A 127 6.58 -16.89 -8.22
C LEU A 127 5.16 -16.39 -7.90
N LYS A 128 4.14 -17.14 -8.31
CA LYS A 128 2.74 -16.87 -7.92
C LYS A 128 2.55 -16.90 -6.40
N THR A 129 3.02 -17.95 -5.74
CA THR A 129 2.86 -18.11 -4.29
C THR A 129 3.53 -16.98 -3.51
N LEU A 130 4.71 -16.55 -3.95
CA LEU A 130 5.42 -15.43 -3.36
C LEU A 130 4.69 -14.10 -3.63
N ALA A 131 4.11 -13.91 -4.81
CA ALA A 131 3.29 -12.74 -5.12
C ALA A 131 2.04 -12.66 -4.22
N ASP A 132 1.37 -13.79 -3.99
CA ASP A 132 0.24 -13.90 -3.07
C ASP A 132 0.66 -13.56 -1.62
N GLN A 133 1.87 -13.96 -1.22
CA GLN A 133 2.43 -13.63 0.09
C GLN A 133 2.79 -12.15 0.23
N VAL A 134 3.33 -11.53 -0.83
CA VAL A 134 3.55 -10.07 -0.88
C VAL A 134 2.23 -9.34 -0.68
N MET A 135 1.16 -9.75 -1.39
CA MET A 135 -0.16 -9.14 -1.24
C MET A 135 -0.72 -9.30 0.18
N THR A 136 -0.57 -10.48 0.77
CA THR A 136 -0.97 -10.73 2.16
C THR A 136 -0.30 -9.76 3.14
N GLN A 137 1.00 -9.50 2.96
CA GLN A 137 1.72 -8.52 3.79
C GLN A 137 1.27 -7.07 3.55
N LEU A 138 1.01 -6.70 2.30
CA LEU A 138 0.52 -5.35 1.95
C LEU A 138 -0.87 -5.09 2.55
N GLU A 139 -1.79 -6.05 2.44
CA GLU A 139 -3.14 -5.95 2.99
C GLU A 139 -3.12 -5.92 4.53
N LEU A 140 -2.31 -6.76 5.18
CA LEU A 140 -2.15 -6.73 6.63
C LEU A 140 -1.70 -5.33 7.10
N ARG A 141 -0.72 -4.75 6.42
CA ARG A 141 -0.24 -3.41 6.76
C ARG A 141 -1.31 -2.34 6.55
N ARG A 142 -2.06 -2.41 5.45
CA ARG A 142 -3.17 -1.51 5.20
C ARG A 142 -4.20 -1.59 6.33
N ALA A 143 -4.60 -2.79 6.72
CA ALA A 143 -5.55 -3.01 7.80
C ALA A 143 -5.04 -2.47 9.16
N LEU A 144 -3.75 -2.63 9.46
CA LEU A 144 -3.14 -2.06 10.66
C LEU A 144 -3.18 -0.53 10.65
N LEU A 145 -2.80 0.11 9.53
CA LEU A 145 -2.85 1.57 9.40
C LEU A 145 -4.28 2.13 9.50
N GLU A 146 -5.25 1.44 8.90
CA GLU A 146 -6.67 1.82 9.00
C GLU A 146 -7.19 1.67 10.43
N ARG A 147 -6.80 0.60 11.13
CA ARG A 147 -7.13 0.38 12.54
C ARG A 147 -6.53 1.47 13.43
N ASP A 148 -5.25 1.76 13.29
CA ASP A 148 -4.55 2.76 14.10
C ASP A 148 -5.19 4.15 13.91
N ARG A 149 -5.49 4.52 12.65
CA ARG A 149 -6.19 5.77 12.34
C ARG A 149 -7.59 5.84 12.96
N SER A 150 -8.34 4.74 12.91
CA SER A 150 -9.67 4.66 13.54
C SER A 150 -9.58 4.81 15.06
N GLN A 151 -8.58 4.17 15.68
CA GLN A 151 -8.33 4.29 17.11
C GLN A 151 -7.91 5.70 17.52
N ASP A 152 -7.08 6.38 16.72
CA ASP A 152 -6.67 7.76 16.96
C ASP A 152 -7.85 8.73 16.88
N ILE A 153 -8.70 8.60 15.86
CA ILE A 153 -9.91 9.42 15.72
C ILE A 153 -10.86 9.18 16.90
N ALA A 154 -11.09 7.91 17.28
CA ALA A 154 -11.95 7.57 18.40
C ALA A 154 -11.41 8.12 19.73
N ARG A 155 -10.09 8.03 19.95
CA ARG A 155 -9.41 8.59 21.13
C ARG A 155 -9.57 10.10 21.20
N LEU A 156 -9.30 10.82 20.11
CA LEU A 156 -9.45 12.28 20.06
C LEU A 156 -10.89 12.71 20.29
N ALA A 157 -11.88 11.99 19.75
CA ALA A 157 -13.29 12.25 20.00
C ALA A 157 -13.68 12.03 21.48
N MET A 158 -13.17 10.97 22.12
CA MET A 158 -13.37 10.72 23.55
C MET A 158 -12.72 11.78 24.44
N GLU A 159 -11.49 12.17 24.14
CA GLU A 159 -10.79 13.25 24.85
C GLU A 159 -11.53 14.58 24.70
N ALA A 160 -11.94 14.95 23.47
CA ALA A 160 -12.75 16.15 23.25
C ALA A 160 -14.08 16.09 24.01
N SER A 161 -14.75 14.94 24.08
CA SER A 161 -15.97 14.75 24.87
C SER A 161 -15.75 14.93 26.38
N ALA A 162 -14.53 14.72 26.89
CA ALA A 162 -14.19 15.05 28.27
C ALA A 162 -14.09 16.57 28.51
N TYR A 163 -13.90 17.37 27.46
CA TYR A 163 -13.82 18.84 27.50
C TYR A 163 -15.07 19.54 26.95
N VAL A 164 -16.13 18.80 26.60
CA VAL A 164 -17.40 19.35 26.12
C VAL A 164 -18.48 19.09 27.17
N GLY A 165 -19.10 20.16 27.66
CA GLY A 165 -20.35 20.11 28.41
C GLY A 165 -21.55 20.27 27.47
N ALA A 166 -22.60 19.47 27.66
CA ALA A 166 -23.84 19.60 26.90
C ALA A 166 -24.75 20.65 27.53
N TRP A 167 -25.40 21.44 26.68
CA TRP A 167 -26.46 22.36 27.07
C TRP A 167 -27.58 22.33 26.03
N ASP A 168 -28.79 22.61 26.46
CA ASP A 168 -29.98 22.73 25.64
C ASP A 168 -30.76 23.99 26.05
N TRP A 169 -31.34 24.69 25.09
CA TRP A 169 -32.09 25.91 25.34
C TRP A 169 -33.56 25.74 24.95
N ASP A 170 -34.43 25.71 25.95
CA ASP A 170 -35.87 25.85 25.75
C ASP A 170 -36.18 27.32 25.46
N ILE A 171 -36.35 27.63 24.16
CA ILE A 171 -36.66 28.98 23.68
C ILE A 171 -38.04 29.44 24.16
N ALA A 172 -39.02 28.54 24.24
CA ALA A 172 -40.39 28.89 24.60
C ALA A 172 -40.50 29.31 26.07
N GLN A 173 -39.72 28.65 26.94
CA GLN A 173 -39.64 28.96 28.37
C GLN A 173 -38.49 29.89 28.72
N ASN A 174 -37.63 30.22 27.75
CA ASN A 174 -36.37 30.94 27.91
C ASN A 174 -35.47 30.35 29.01
N ARG A 175 -35.21 29.04 28.99
CA ARG A 175 -34.37 28.35 30.00
C ARG A 175 -33.28 27.50 29.37
N VAL A 176 -32.06 27.65 29.87
CA VAL A 176 -30.92 26.78 29.49
C VAL A 176 -30.74 25.71 30.53
N VAL A 177 -30.82 24.46 30.10
CA VAL A 177 -30.45 23.30 30.91
C VAL A 177 -29.07 22.84 30.47
N ALA A 178 -28.19 22.53 31.41
CA ALA A 178 -26.86 22.06 31.12
C ALA A 178 -26.44 20.91 32.02
N ASP A 179 -25.55 20.06 31.52
CA ASP A 179 -25.02 18.94 32.29
C ASP A 179 -24.02 19.40 33.37
N GLU A 180 -23.69 18.48 34.28
CA GLU A 180 -22.76 18.76 35.38
C GLU A 180 -21.34 19.11 34.89
N ARG A 181 -20.96 18.70 33.67
CA ARG A 181 -19.65 19.03 33.09
C ARG A 181 -19.61 20.47 32.63
N PHE A 182 -20.64 20.93 31.92
CA PHE A 182 -20.82 22.33 31.55
C PHE A 182 -20.79 23.21 32.79
N ALA A 183 -21.54 22.80 33.83
CA ALA A 183 -21.59 23.52 35.10
C ALA A 183 -20.19 23.66 35.74
N ARG A 184 -19.43 22.56 35.83
CA ARG A 184 -18.04 22.60 36.33
C ARG A 184 -17.10 23.43 35.47
N MET A 185 -17.21 23.34 34.14
CA MET A 185 -16.30 24.00 33.21
C MET A 185 -16.46 25.52 33.22
N TYR A 186 -17.70 26.01 33.33
CA TYR A 186 -18.04 27.43 33.30
C TYR A 186 -18.33 28.03 34.68
N GLY A 187 -18.15 27.26 35.77
CA GLY A 187 -18.34 27.72 37.14
C GLY A 187 -19.80 28.00 37.52
N VAL A 188 -20.76 27.31 36.87
CA VAL A 188 -22.19 27.41 37.14
C VAL A 188 -22.57 26.38 38.22
N ASP A 189 -23.55 26.71 39.07
CA ASP A 189 -24.09 25.74 40.03
C ASP A 189 -24.73 24.55 39.30
N ALA A 190 -24.34 23.32 39.68
CA ALA A 190 -24.75 22.10 38.98
C ALA A 190 -26.23 21.73 39.20
N ALA A 191 -26.85 22.15 40.31
CA ALA A 191 -28.27 21.94 40.52
C ALA A 191 -29.08 22.92 39.67
N ALA A 192 -28.71 24.21 39.69
CA ALA A 192 -29.32 25.24 38.86
C ALA A 192 -29.18 24.96 37.36
N ALA A 193 -28.01 24.51 36.92
CA ALA A 193 -27.77 24.12 35.53
C ALA A 193 -28.68 22.97 35.08
N ARG A 194 -28.92 21.96 35.92
CA ARG A 194 -29.81 20.83 35.63
C ARG A 194 -31.30 21.22 35.67
N ASP A 195 -31.67 22.10 36.59
CA ASP A 195 -33.05 22.52 36.76
C ASP A 195 -33.48 23.59 35.74
N GLY A 196 -32.50 24.21 35.07
CA GLY A 196 -32.65 25.19 34.00
C GLY A 196 -32.59 26.63 34.49
N VAL A 197 -31.72 27.47 33.91
CA VAL A 197 -31.55 28.88 34.29
C VAL A 197 -32.05 29.80 33.18
N PRO A 198 -32.79 30.88 33.48
CA PRO A 198 -33.21 31.84 32.46
C PRO A 198 -32.02 32.64 31.91
N ILE A 199 -32.03 32.94 30.61
CA ILE A 199 -31.06 33.87 30.00
C ILE A 199 -31.62 35.29 30.14
N GLU A 200 -30.92 36.14 30.88
CA GLU A 200 -31.12 37.59 30.81
C GLU A 200 -30.31 38.12 29.61
N VAL A 201 -31.02 38.69 28.62
CA VAL A 201 -30.41 39.34 27.44
C VAL A 201 -30.29 40.83 27.69
#